data_AF-A0A2H9P813-F1
#
_entry.id   AF-A0A2H9P813-F1
#
_cell.length_a   1.000
_cell.length_b   1.000
_cell.length_c   1.000
_cell.angle_alpha   90.00
_cell.angle_beta   90.00
_cell.angle_gamma   90.00
#
_symmetry.space_group_name_H-M   'P 1'
#
loop_
_entity.id
_entity.type
_entity.pdbx_description
1 polymer ?
#
loop_
_entity_poly.entity_id
_entity_poly.type
_entity_poly.pdbx_seq_one_letter_code
_entity_poly.pdbx_strand_id
1 'polypeptide(L)'
;MQTTTKATANGSDKLKELFESVTQVLPAECQVTKVEPEGPQIVIYLKNIKAFYDDESLITRLASRVRKKVLLRVDSSMLKDVNVALQDIQTLVPQEAGVDSIRFDPEFNEVIIEAKKPGMVIGKGGCVLKSIILTTGWSPRVLRSPTSPSEVEKAIRGAVFNASKERKKFLLNLGRKIILEGGPGQAEWVKITGLGGFKEVGRSCLLLQTSRSNVLVDCGINADTSDNKNAYPYLTAMNLGLDQIDAVILSHAHLDHCGFIPYLYKYGYAGPVYCTPPTRDLMILLQQDCVNVMNSEGSGAPYGERDV
;
A
#
# COMPACT_ATOMS: atom_id res chain seq x y z
N MET A 1 9.86 38.17 -13.15
CA MET A 1 9.88 37.19 -14.26
C MET A 1 8.77 36.18 -14.00
N GLN A 2 8.05 35.81 -15.06
CA GLN A 2 6.69 35.29 -15.06
C GLN A 2 6.45 34.09 -14.12
N THR A 3 5.51 34.28 -13.19
CA THR A 3 4.77 33.21 -12.52
C THR A 3 3.93 32.48 -13.56
N THR A 4 4.41 31.33 -14.02
CA THR A 4 3.58 30.37 -14.76
C THR A 4 2.64 29.69 -13.79
N THR A 5 1.44 30.25 -13.65
CA THR A 5 0.26 29.61 -13.08
C THR A 5 -0.04 28.37 -13.92
N LYS A 6 0.38 27.18 -13.46
CA LYS A 6 -0.09 25.91 -14.01
C LYS A 6 -1.59 25.84 -13.72
N ALA A 7 -2.40 26.02 -14.75
CA ALA A 7 -3.82 25.68 -14.71
C ALA A 7 -3.94 24.16 -14.48
N THR A 8 -4.08 23.76 -13.22
CA THR A 8 -4.43 22.39 -12.85
C THR A 8 -5.87 22.16 -13.29
N ALA A 9 -6.07 21.33 -14.34
CA ALA A 9 -7.36 20.70 -14.58
C ALA A 9 -7.82 20.09 -13.25
N ASN A 10 -9.00 20.50 -12.79
CA ASN A 10 -9.53 20.18 -11.47
C ASN A 10 -9.52 18.65 -11.29
N GLY A 11 -9.04 18.13 -10.14
CA GLY A 11 -8.96 16.68 -9.91
C GLY A 11 -10.29 15.94 -10.08
N SER A 12 -11.42 16.65 -10.00
CA SER A 12 -12.75 16.14 -10.33
C SER A 12 -12.95 15.79 -11.80
N ASP A 13 -12.34 16.53 -12.72
CA ASP A 13 -12.57 16.37 -14.16
C ASP A 13 -11.80 15.15 -14.67
N LYS A 14 -10.57 14.97 -14.21
CA LYS A 14 -9.76 13.77 -14.51
C LYS A 14 -10.38 12.48 -13.94
N LEU A 15 -11.07 12.57 -12.80
CA LEU A 15 -11.78 11.41 -12.25
C LEU A 15 -12.99 11.04 -13.12
N LYS A 16 -13.70 12.03 -13.68
CA LYS A 16 -14.78 11.79 -14.65
C LYS A 16 -14.25 11.16 -15.93
N GLU A 17 -13.15 11.70 -16.48
CA GLU A 17 -12.48 11.12 -17.65
C GLU A 17 -12.08 9.65 -17.39
N LEU A 18 -11.53 9.36 -16.20
CA LEU A 18 -11.20 7.99 -15.82
C LEU A 18 -12.45 7.10 -15.77
N PHE A 19 -13.52 7.57 -15.14
CA PHE A 19 -14.80 6.85 -15.06
C PHE A 19 -15.39 6.56 -16.45
N GLU A 20 -15.38 7.55 -17.34
CA GLU A 20 -15.85 7.41 -18.72
C GLU A 20 -14.98 6.40 -19.50
N SER A 21 -13.66 6.47 -19.34
CA SER A 21 -12.72 5.56 -20.01
C SER A 21 -12.95 4.10 -19.61
N VAL A 22 -13.33 3.85 -18.36
CA VAL A 22 -13.65 2.52 -17.84
C VAL A 22 -15.02 2.05 -18.35
N THR A 23 -16.02 2.91 -18.29
CA THR A 23 -17.39 2.61 -18.71
C THR A 23 -17.50 2.34 -20.22
N GLN A 24 -16.61 2.92 -21.04
CA GLN A 24 -16.51 2.62 -22.48
C GLN A 24 -16.04 1.19 -22.78
N VAL A 25 -15.28 0.58 -21.87
CA VAL A 25 -14.72 -0.77 -22.05
C VAL A 25 -15.66 -1.83 -21.48
N LEU A 26 -16.35 -1.52 -20.39
CA LEU A 26 -17.22 -2.45 -19.67
C LEU A 26 -18.64 -2.47 -20.23
N PRO A 27 -19.26 -3.65 -20.42
CA PRO A 27 -20.66 -3.75 -20.80
C PRO A 27 -21.58 -3.07 -19.77
N ALA A 28 -22.68 -2.48 -20.25
CA ALA A 28 -23.69 -1.86 -19.39
C ALA A 28 -24.27 -2.84 -18.34
N GLU A 29 -24.28 -4.13 -18.65
CA GLU A 29 -24.70 -5.24 -17.78
C GLU A 29 -23.89 -5.33 -16.49
N CYS A 30 -22.63 -4.88 -16.48
CA CYS A 30 -21.77 -4.88 -15.29
C CYS A 30 -22.23 -3.88 -14.23
N GLN A 31 -22.97 -2.84 -14.64
CA GLN A 31 -23.48 -1.76 -13.79
C GLN A 31 -22.38 -1.16 -12.89
N VAL A 32 -21.47 -0.40 -13.50
CA VAL A 32 -20.39 0.30 -12.80
C VAL A 32 -20.98 1.37 -11.87
N THR A 33 -20.73 1.28 -10.57
CA THR A 33 -21.23 2.24 -9.58
C THR A 33 -20.21 3.32 -9.26
N LYS A 34 -18.94 2.92 -9.14
CA LYS A 34 -17.87 3.81 -8.67
C LYS A 34 -16.53 3.38 -9.24
N VAL A 35 -15.67 4.35 -9.50
CA VAL A 35 -14.25 4.14 -9.81
C VAL A 35 -13.41 4.99 -8.86
N GLU A 36 -12.47 4.36 -8.16
CA GLU A 36 -11.62 5.01 -7.18
C GLU A 36 -10.14 4.74 -7.44
N PRO A 37 -9.28 5.77 -7.45
CA PRO A 37 -7.84 5.57 -7.44
C PRO A 37 -7.39 5.29 -5.99
N GLU A 38 -6.94 4.07 -5.69
CA GLU A 38 -6.42 3.66 -4.38
C GLU A 38 -4.91 3.39 -4.48
N GLY A 39 -4.11 4.36 -4.03
CA GLY A 39 -2.66 4.31 -4.14
C GLY A 39 -2.22 4.15 -5.61
N PRO A 40 -1.43 3.13 -5.97
CA PRO A 40 -0.99 2.93 -7.35
C PRO A 40 -2.02 2.19 -8.23
N GLN A 41 -3.22 1.89 -7.73
CA GLN A 41 -4.20 1.01 -8.37
C GLN A 41 -5.53 1.73 -8.62
N ILE A 42 -6.29 1.26 -9.59
CA ILE A 42 -7.65 1.73 -9.88
C ILE A 42 -8.63 0.64 -9.46
N VAL A 43 -9.57 1.00 -8.61
CA VAL A 43 -10.60 0.09 -8.10
C VAL A 43 -11.92 0.43 -8.76
N ILE A 44 -12.56 -0.58 -9.35
CA ILE A 44 -13.85 -0.44 -10.02
C ILE A 44 -14.88 -1.24 -9.23
N TYR A 45 -15.97 -0.58 -8.86
CA TYR A 45 -17.10 -1.16 -8.15
C TYR A 45 -18.22 -1.51 -9.13
N LEU A 46 -18.69 -2.76 -9.08
CA LEU A 46 -19.70 -3.32 -9.97
C LEU A 46 -20.86 -3.88 -9.15
N LYS A 47 -22.11 -3.68 -9.59
CA LYS A 47 -23.25 -4.42 -9.01
C LYS A 47 -23.35 -5.85 -9.54
N ASN A 48 -22.95 -6.06 -10.79
CA ASN A 48 -23.01 -7.36 -11.44
C ASN A 48 -21.62 -7.78 -11.94
N ILE A 49 -20.82 -8.33 -11.02
CA ILE A 49 -19.48 -8.82 -11.34
C ILE A 49 -19.50 -10.11 -12.18
N LYS A 50 -20.62 -10.84 -12.21
CA LYS A 50 -20.76 -12.05 -13.02
C LYS A 50 -20.63 -11.74 -14.51
N ALA A 51 -21.30 -10.68 -14.98
CA ALA A 51 -21.18 -10.23 -16.37
C ALA A 51 -19.73 -9.89 -16.77
N PHE A 52 -18.89 -9.47 -15.82
CA PHE A 52 -17.47 -9.25 -16.08
C PHE A 52 -16.71 -10.57 -16.25
N TYR A 53 -16.98 -11.57 -15.40
CA TYR A 53 -16.27 -12.86 -15.46
C TYR A 53 -16.73 -13.76 -16.61
N ASP A 54 -17.93 -13.53 -17.15
CA ASP A 54 -18.45 -14.26 -18.31
C ASP A 54 -17.68 -13.91 -19.61
N ASP A 55 -17.01 -12.74 -19.67
CA ASP A 55 -16.17 -12.32 -20.81
C ASP A 55 -14.70 -12.10 -20.39
N GLU A 56 -13.86 -13.11 -20.58
CA GLU A 56 -12.43 -13.05 -20.23
C GLU A 56 -11.64 -11.99 -21.02
N SER A 57 -12.15 -11.53 -22.17
CA SER A 57 -11.47 -10.51 -22.99
C SER A 57 -11.51 -9.11 -22.35
N LEU A 58 -12.45 -8.88 -21.41
CA LEU A 58 -12.58 -7.60 -20.72
C LEU A 58 -11.36 -7.28 -19.87
N ILE A 59 -10.72 -8.29 -19.26
CA ILE A 59 -9.51 -8.11 -18.46
C ILE A 59 -8.40 -7.49 -19.32
N THR A 60 -8.15 -8.07 -20.49
CA THR A 60 -7.10 -7.62 -21.41
C THR A 60 -7.40 -6.25 -22.00
N ARG A 61 -8.66 -6.01 -22.41
CA ARG A 61 -9.10 -4.71 -22.94
C ARG A 61 -8.94 -3.60 -21.91
N LEU A 62 -9.36 -3.87 -20.67
CA LEU A 62 -9.31 -2.92 -19.58
C LEU A 62 -7.87 -2.63 -19.16
N ALA A 63 -7.03 -3.66 -19.04
CA ALA A 63 -5.60 -3.49 -18.77
C ALA A 63 -4.90 -2.65 -19.86
N SER A 64 -5.22 -2.89 -21.13
CA SER A 64 -4.62 -2.18 -22.28
C SER A 64 -5.04 -0.71 -22.35
N ARG A 65 -6.31 -0.41 -22.03
CA ARG A 65 -6.85 0.95 -22.05
C ARG A 65 -6.35 1.80 -20.89
N VAL A 66 -6.40 1.24 -19.68
CA VAL A 66 -6.09 1.97 -18.44
C VAL A 66 -4.58 2.04 -18.18
N ARG A 67 -3.79 1.06 -18.67
CA ARG A 67 -2.31 0.97 -18.49
C ARG A 67 -1.84 1.11 -17.04
N LYS A 68 -2.73 0.81 -16.10
CA LYS A 68 -2.49 0.78 -14.65
C LYS A 68 -3.09 -0.51 -14.11
N LYS A 69 -2.64 -0.89 -12.92
CA LYS A 69 -3.21 -2.05 -12.23
C LYS A 69 -4.66 -1.75 -11.85
N VAL A 70 -5.57 -2.64 -12.24
CA VAL A 70 -6.99 -2.54 -11.92
C VAL A 70 -7.39 -3.65 -10.96
N LEU A 71 -8.20 -3.28 -9.97
CA LEU A 71 -8.92 -4.20 -9.09
C LEU A 71 -10.42 -4.04 -9.29
N LEU A 72 -11.13 -5.15 -9.16
CA LEU A 72 -12.58 -5.21 -9.25
C LEU A 72 -13.14 -5.56 -7.88
N ARG A 73 -14.18 -4.84 -7.48
CA ARG A 73 -14.91 -5.08 -6.24
C ARG A 73 -16.40 -5.06 -6.52
N VAL A 74 -17.14 -5.79 -5.71
CA VAL A 74 -18.60 -5.71 -5.74
C VAL A 74 -19.03 -4.49 -4.93
N ASP A 75 -20.08 -3.82 -5.39
CA ASP A 75 -20.68 -2.70 -4.66
C ASP A 75 -21.16 -3.15 -3.27
N SER A 76 -21.03 -2.28 -2.27
CA SER A 76 -21.41 -2.56 -0.89
C SER A 76 -22.88 -2.98 -0.74
N SER A 77 -23.77 -2.51 -1.63
CA SER A 77 -25.19 -2.87 -1.58
C SER A 77 -25.49 -4.32 -1.96
N MET A 78 -24.53 -5.01 -2.58
CA MET A 78 -24.68 -6.38 -3.10
C MET A 78 -23.90 -7.41 -2.27
N LEU A 79 -23.21 -6.98 -1.21
CA LEU A 79 -22.48 -7.88 -0.33
C LEU A 79 -23.44 -8.67 0.55
N LYS A 80 -23.19 -9.98 0.70
CA LYS A 80 -23.89 -10.79 1.70
C LYS A 80 -23.50 -10.35 3.11
N ASP A 81 -24.42 -10.59 4.05
CA ASP A 81 -24.13 -10.45 5.48
C ASP A 81 -22.90 -11.27 5.88
N VAL A 82 -22.11 -10.75 6.82
CA VAL A 82 -20.84 -11.33 7.26
C VAL A 82 -21.01 -12.77 7.75
N ASN A 83 -22.08 -13.08 8.48
CA ASN A 83 -22.29 -14.42 9.05
C ASN A 83 -22.62 -15.44 7.96
N VAL A 84 -23.45 -15.06 6.99
CA VAL A 84 -23.82 -15.90 5.85
C VAL A 84 -22.62 -16.09 4.94
N ALA A 85 -21.89 -15.01 4.64
CA ALA A 85 -20.68 -15.06 3.83
C ALA A 85 -19.60 -15.95 4.47
N LEU A 86 -19.46 -15.93 5.79
CA LEU A 86 -18.53 -16.80 6.51
C LEU A 86 -18.86 -18.28 6.32
N GLN A 87 -20.14 -18.66 6.45
CA GLN A 87 -20.60 -20.04 6.23
C GLN A 87 -20.36 -20.50 4.78
N ASP A 88 -20.67 -19.63 3.82
CA ASP A 88 -20.43 -19.89 2.39
C ASP A 88 -18.93 -20.11 2.13
N ILE A 89 -18.05 -19.25 2.67
CA ILE A 89 -16.59 -19.37 2.50
C ILE A 89 -16.06 -20.65 3.14
N GLN A 90 -16.52 -21.01 4.34
CA GLN A 90 -16.11 -22.25 5.01
C GLN A 90 -16.53 -23.50 4.23
N THR A 91 -17.61 -23.43 3.45
CA THR A 91 -18.07 -24.52 2.58
C THR A 91 -17.27 -24.57 1.27
N LEU A 92 -16.93 -23.41 0.70
CA LEU A 92 -16.20 -23.30 -0.56
C LEU A 92 -14.70 -23.60 -0.44
N VAL A 93 -14.09 -23.26 0.70
CA VAL A 93 -12.64 -23.44 0.92
C VAL A 93 -12.37 -24.85 1.47
N PRO A 94 -11.50 -25.65 0.82
CA PRO A 94 -11.17 -26.99 1.30
C PRO A 94 -10.55 -26.97 2.70
N GLN A 95 -10.94 -27.91 3.58
CA GLN A 95 -10.41 -27.98 4.95
C GLN A 95 -8.89 -28.20 4.97
N GLU A 96 -8.34 -28.86 3.96
CA GLU A 96 -6.90 -29.12 3.80
C GLU A 96 -6.09 -27.84 3.55
N ALA A 97 -6.75 -26.71 3.23
CA ALA A 97 -6.10 -25.41 3.12
C ALA A 97 -5.51 -24.95 4.46
N GLY A 98 -6.07 -25.44 5.59
CA GLY A 98 -5.66 -25.04 6.94
C GLY A 98 -5.89 -23.55 7.15
N VAL A 99 -7.14 -23.11 7.07
CA VAL A 99 -7.54 -21.72 7.31
C VAL A 99 -7.43 -21.44 8.81
N ASP A 100 -6.63 -20.46 9.19
CA ASP A 100 -6.44 -20.07 10.59
C ASP A 100 -7.33 -18.88 10.96
N SER A 101 -7.56 -17.93 10.05
CA SER A 101 -8.42 -16.77 10.31
C SER A 101 -9.14 -16.27 9.05
N ILE A 102 -10.37 -15.75 9.23
CA ILE A 102 -11.15 -15.07 8.21
C ILE A 102 -11.61 -13.74 8.80
N ARG A 103 -11.29 -12.62 8.15
CA ARG A 103 -11.64 -11.26 8.61
C ARG A 103 -12.25 -10.45 7.47
N PHE A 104 -13.38 -9.80 7.72
CA PHE A 104 -14.08 -8.99 6.73
C PHE A 104 -13.71 -7.51 6.91
N ASP A 105 -13.25 -6.87 5.83
CA ASP A 105 -12.90 -5.44 5.80
C ASP A 105 -13.95 -4.68 4.95
N PRO A 106 -15.02 -4.15 5.58
CA PRO A 106 -16.11 -3.48 4.88
C PRO A 106 -15.67 -2.16 4.21
N GLU A 107 -14.59 -1.51 4.68
CA GLU A 107 -14.09 -0.29 4.05
C GLU A 107 -13.52 -0.56 2.63
N PHE A 108 -13.04 -1.78 2.42
CA PHE A 108 -12.49 -2.24 1.15
C PHE A 108 -13.39 -3.26 0.45
N ASN A 109 -14.56 -3.63 0.98
CA ASN A 109 -15.40 -4.73 0.47
C ASN A 109 -14.60 -6.05 0.28
N GLU A 110 -13.62 -6.30 1.16
CA GLU A 110 -12.69 -7.42 1.08
C GLU A 110 -12.89 -8.43 2.21
N VAL A 111 -12.57 -9.69 1.94
CA VAL A 111 -12.44 -10.72 2.97
C VAL A 111 -11.00 -11.24 2.98
N ILE A 112 -10.32 -11.07 4.11
CA ILE A 112 -8.95 -11.51 4.33
C ILE A 112 -9.00 -12.95 4.85
N ILE A 113 -8.40 -13.88 4.10
CA ILE A 113 -8.36 -15.30 4.45
C ILE A 113 -6.90 -15.69 4.69
N GLU A 114 -6.57 -16.04 5.93
CA GLU A 114 -5.25 -16.54 6.32
C GLU A 114 -5.26 -18.06 6.33
N ALA A 115 -4.42 -18.67 5.50
CA ALA A 115 -4.32 -20.11 5.41
C ALA A 115 -2.87 -20.60 5.31
N LYS A 116 -2.60 -21.78 5.87
CA LYS A 116 -1.30 -22.47 5.76
C LYS A 116 -0.94 -22.80 4.32
N LYS A 117 -1.94 -23.17 3.51
CA LYS A 117 -1.79 -23.46 2.06
C LYS A 117 -2.65 -22.51 1.22
N PRO A 118 -2.20 -21.27 0.96
CA PRO A 118 -2.93 -20.30 0.16
C PRO A 118 -3.34 -20.79 -1.22
N GLY A 119 -2.52 -21.65 -1.87
CA GLY A 119 -2.82 -22.17 -3.20
C GLY A 119 -4.13 -22.96 -3.28
N MET A 120 -4.54 -23.61 -2.19
CA MET A 120 -5.82 -24.33 -2.12
C MET A 120 -7.01 -23.38 -2.00
N VAL A 121 -6.85 -22.27 -1.28
CA VAL A 121 -7.86 -21.19 -1.18
C VAL A 121 -8.00 -20.45 -2.52
N ILE A 122 -6.91 -20.33 -3.27
CA ILE A 122 -6.95 -19.71 -4.60
C ILE A 122 -7.63 -20.64 -5.61
N GLY A 123 -7.30 -21.93 -5.57
CA GLY A 123 -7.76 -22.93 -6.53
C GLY A 123 -7.01 -22.86 -7.86
N LYS A 124 -7.14 -23.90 -8.69
CA LYS A 124 -6.52 -23.94 -10.03
C LYS A 124 -7.13 -22.84 -10.90
N GLY A 125 -6.29 -21.94 -11.41
CA GLY A 125 -6.75 -20.79 -12.21
C GLY A 125 -7.61 -19.78 -11.44
N GLY A 126 -7.57 -19.78 -10.10
CA GLY A 126 -8.36 -18.84 -9.29
C GLY A 126 -9.85 -19.21 -9.16
N CYS A 127 -10.23 -20.45 -9.46
CA CYS A 127 -11.64 -20.86 -9.46
C CYS A 127 -12.33 -20.66 -8.10
N VAL A 128 -11.65 -20.95 -6.99
CA VAL A 128 -12.23 -20.81 -5.64
C VAL A 128 -12.40 -19.33 -5.30
N LEU A 129 -11.43 -18.46 -5.65
CA LEU A 129 -11.59 -17.01 -5.47
C LEU A 129 -12.79 -16.48 -6.25
N LYS A 130 -12.93 -16.88 -7.51
CA LYS A 130 -14.08 -16.51 -8.35
C LYS A 130 -15.39 -16.97 -7.71
N SER A 131 -15.45 -18.21 -7.22
CA SER A 131 -16.63 -18.73 -6.53
C SER A 131 -16.97 -17.95 -5.25
N ILE A 132 -15.97 -17.56 -4.46
CA ILE A 132 -16.18 -16.74 -3.25
C ILE A 132 -16.79 -15.39 -3.63
N ILE A 133 -16.22 -14.71 -4.64
CA ILE A 133 -16.73 -13.42 -5.12
C ILE A 133 -18.15 -13.55 -5.66
N LEU A 134 -18.40 -14.53 -6.53
CA LEU A 134 -19.72 -14.73 -7.16
C LEU A 134 -20.80 -15.14 -6.15
N THR A 135 -20.42 -15.88 -5.10
CA THR A 135 -21.38 -16.36 -4.08
C THR A 135 -21.63 -15.32 -3.00
N THR A 136 -20.59 -14.61 -2.54
CA THR A 136 -20.67 -13.73 -1.35
C THR A 136 -20.64 -12.24 -1.67
N GLY A 137 -20.14 -11.86 -2.84
CA GLY A 137 -19.82 -10.49 -3.21
C GLY A 137 -18.48 -9.99 -2.65
N TRP A 138 -17.96 -10.59 -1.58
CA TRP A 138 -16.73 -10.13 -0.94
C TRP A 138 -15.51 -10.48 -1.78
N SER A 139 -14.60 -9.52 -1.96
CA SER A 139 -13.34 -9.73 -2.68
C SER A 139 -12.32 -10.45 -1.80
N PRO A 140 -11.93 -11.71 -2.09
CA PRO A 140 -11.02 -12.48 -1.26
C PRO A 140 -9.58 -12.01 -1.43
N ARG A 141 -8.93 -11.72 -0.31
CA ARG A 141 -7.51 -11.45 -0.19
C ARG A 141 -6.86 -12.55 0.64
N VAL A 142 -6.16 -13.44 -0.05
CA VAL A 142 -5.52 -14.60 0.60
C VAL A 142 -4.13 -14.23 1.12
N LEU A 143 -3.90 -14.49 2.40
CA LEU A 143 -2.61 -14.35 3.06
C LEU A 143 -2.10 -15.73 3.50
N ARG A 144 -0.78 -15.89 3.53
CA ARG A 144 -0.17 -17.08 4.12
C ARG A 144 -0.15 -16.94 5.63
N SER A 145 -0.63 -17.97 6.33
CA SER A 145 -0.44 -18.09 7.76
C SER A 145 1.02 -18.43 8.08
N PRO A 146 1.60 -17.82 9.12
CA PRO A 146 2.94 -18.18 9.56
C PRO A 146 2.95 -19.60 10.14
N THR A 147 4.05 -20.34 9.93
CA THR A 147 4.23 -21.68 10.52
C THR A 147 4.31 -21.61 12.05
N SER A 148 4.89 -20.52 12.57
CA SER A 148 4.96 -20.20 13.99
C SER A 148 4.32 -18.84 14.21
N PRO A 149 3.15 -18.77 14.87
CA PRO A 149 2.48 -17.50 15.09
C PRO A 149 3.31 -16.62 16.02
N SER A 150 3.32 -15.31 15.74
CA SER A 150 3.95 -14.29 16.59
C SER A 150 2.90 -13.28 17.02
N GLU A 151 2.90 -12.93 18.31
CA GLU A 151 1.99 -11.91 18.84
C GLU A 151 2.26 -10.53 18.23
N VAL A 152 3.52 -10.24 17.87
CA VAL A 152 3.89 -8.99 17.18
C VAL A 152 3.24 -8.93 15.79
N GLU A 153 3.28 -10.03 15.05
CA GLU A 153 2.68 -10.08 13.72
C GLU A 153 1.16 -9.96 13.76
N LYS A 154 0.51 -10.62 14.73
CA LYS A 154 -0.93 -10.46 14.97
C LYS A 154 -1.28 -9.02 15.34
N ALA A 155 -0.49 -8.38 16.20
CA ALA A 155 -0.67 -6.99 16.61
C ALA A 155 -0.54 -6.04 15.42
N ILE A 156 0.50 -6.20 14.59
CA ILE A 156 0.71 -5.40 13.37
C ILE A 156 -0.47 -5.57 12.41
N ARG A 157 -0.86 -6.81 12.09
CA ARG A 157 -1.99 -7.07 11.19
C ARG A 157 -3.30 -6.55 11.77
N GLY A 158 -3.50 -6.66 13.08
CA GLY A 158 -4.66 -6.11 13.80
C GLY A 158 -4.72 -4.59 13.75
N ALA A 159 -3.59 -3.90 14.01
CA ALA A 159 -3.48 -2.45 13.92
C ALA A 159 -3.79 -1.96 12.49
N VAL A 160 -3.22 -2.61 11.48
CA VAL A 160 -3.48 -2.31 10.07
C VAL A 160 -4.97 -2.47 9.74
N PHE A 161 -5.63 -3.51 10.24
CA PHE A 161 -7.06 -3.75 10.05
C PHE A 161 -7.92 -2.70 10.77
N ASN A 162 -7.60 -2.37 12.01
CA ASN A 162 -8.32 -1.35 12.79
C ASN A 162 -8.21 0.05 12.16
N ALA A 163 -7.10 0.32 11.48
CA ALA A 163 -6.86 1.56 10.75
C ALA A 163 -7.47 1.57 9.32
N SER A 164 -8.33 0.61 8.94
CA SER A 164 -8.82 0.49 7.56
C SER A 164 -9.50 1.75 7.01
N LYS A 165 -10.29 2.46 7.82
CA LYS A 165 -10.94 3.72 7.41
C LYS A 165 -9.94 4.83 7.10
N GLU A 166 -8.94 5.00 7.95
CA GLU A 166 -7.87 6.00 7.77
C GLU A 166 -6.99 5.61 6.58
N ARG A 167 -6.65 4.33 6.46
CA ARG A 167 -5.90 3.76 5.34
C ARG A 167 -6.63 3.98 4.01
N LYS A 168 -7.95 3.76 3.98
CA LYS A 168 -8.78 4.01 2.79
C LYS A 168 -8.69 5.48 2.38
N LYS A 169 -8.86 6.41 3.32
CA LYS A 169 -8.71 7.86 3.05
C LYS A 169 -7.31 8.21 2.53
N PHE A 170 -6.27 7.66 3.15
CA PHE A 170 -4.88 7.84 2.73
C PHE A 170 -4.66 7.35 1.28
N LEU A 171 -5.10 6.12 0.97
CA LEU A 171 -4.94 5.54 -0.36
C LEU A 171 -5.70 6.32 -1.43
N LEU A 172 -6.89 6.83 -1.12
CA LEU A 172 -7.64 7.68 -2.05
C LEU A 172 -6.90 8.98 -2.38
N ASN A 173 -6.34 9.64 -1.37
CA ASN A 173 -5.55 10.86 -1.58
C ASN A 173 -4.26 10.56 -2.37
N LEU A 174 -3.58 9.47 -2.03
CA LEU A 174 -2.39 9.03 -2.75
C LEU A 174 -2.69 8.68 -4.21
N GLY A 175 -3.81 7.99 -4.46
CA GLY A 175 -4.24 7.63 -5.81
C GLY A 175 -4.59 8.85 -6.65
N ARG A 176 -5.20 9.88 -6.07
CA ARG A 176 -5.40 11.16 -6.77
C ARG A 176 -4.06 11.78 -7.19
N LYS A 177 -3.08 11.83 -6.28
CA LYS A 177 -1.74 12.36 -6.57
C LYS A 177 -1.01 11.55 -7.64
N ILE A 178 -1.01 10.22 -7.57
CA ILE A 178 -0.26 9.36 -8.50
C ILE A 178 -0.96 9.21 -9.86
N ILE A 179 -2.26 8.92 -9.86
CA ILE A 179 -2.99 8.50 -11.07
C ILE A 179 -3.58 9.70 -11.80
N LEU A 180 -4.20 10.64 -11.07
CA LEU A 180 -4.88 11.79 -11.69
C LEU A 180 -3.88 12.91 -11.96
N GLU A 181 -3.03 13.25 -11.00
CA GLU A 181 -2.11 14.38 -11.11
C GLU A 181 -0.75 13.98 -11.72
N GLY A 182 -0.20 12.85 -11.27
CA GLY A 182 1.13 12.33 -11.62
C GLY A 182 1.23 11.63 -12.98
N GLY A 183 0.32 11.89 -13.91
CA GLY A 183 0.18 11.21 -15.21
C GLY A 183 1.48 11.02 -16.01
N PRO A 184 1.46 10.15 -17.04
CA PRO A 184 2.66 9.78 -17.80
C PRO A 184 3.31 11.04 -18.38
N GLY A 185 4.58 11.26 -18.07
CA GLY A 185 5.31 12.41 -18.56
C GLY A 185 6.79 12.18 -18.33
N GLN A 186 7.58 12.66 -19.29
CA GLN A 186 9.01 12.42 -19.35
C GLN A 186 9.73 13.21 -18.25
N ALA A 187 10.70 12.58 -17.61
CA ALA A 187 11.66 13.27 -16.76
C ALA A 187 12.73 13.90 -17.66
N GLU A 188 12.98 15.20 -17.49
CA GLU A 188 14.01 15.91 -18.27
C GLU A 188 15.41 15.61 -17.75
N TRP A 189 15.53 15.38 -16.44
CA TRP A 189 16.76 15.05 -15.75
C TRP A 189 16.50 14.07 -14.61
N VAL A 190 17.55 13.37 -14.20
CA VAL A 190 17.58 12.50 -13.03
C VAL A 190 18.81 12.87 -12.22
N LYS A 191 18.64 13.05 -10.91
CA LYS A 191 19.72 13.36 -9.97
C LYS A 191 19.63 12.43 -8.77
N ILE A 192 20.79 11.96 -8.32
CA ILE A 192 20.92 11.14 -7.12
C ILE A 192 21.78 11.90 -6.11
N THR A 193 21.30 11.99 -4.87
CA THR A 193 22.02 12.62 -3.77
C THR A 193 22.21 11.60 -2.65
N GLY A 194 23.46 11.30 -2.29
CA GLY A 194 23.76 10.48 -1.13
C GLY A 194 23.65 11.30 0.15
N LEU A 195 22.75 10.90 1.05
CA LEU A 195 22.51 11.59 2.33
C LEU A 195 23.09 10.81 3.53
N GLY A 196 23.47 9.54 3.32
CA GLY A 196 24.15 8.67 4.28
C GLY A 196 24.38 7.29 3.65
N GLY A 197 25.38 6.54 4.15
CA GLY A 197 25.75 5.21 3.62
C GLY A 197 26.67 5.24 2.38
N PHE A 198 27.31 6.38 2.09
CA PHE A 198 28.25 6.54 0.98
C PHE A 198 29.68 6.66 1.52
N LYS A 199 30.54 5.68 1.19
CA LYS A 199 31.89 5.50 1.78
C LYS A 199 31.88 5.19 3.29
N GLU A 200 30.79 4.64 3.78
CA GLU A 200 30.58 4.23 5.17
C GLU A 200 29.54 3.09 5.22
N VAL A 201 29.40 2.44 6.38
CA VAL A 201 28.28 1.53 6.69
C VAL A 201 27.43 2.19 7.77
N GLY A 202 26.10 2.04 7.68
CA GLY A 202 25.15 2.72 8.56
C GLY A 202 24.43 3.87 7.86
N ARG A 203 23.27 4.25 8.41
CA ARG A 203 22.46 5.41 8.00
C ARG A 203 22.21 5.54 6.49
N SER A 204 22.00 4.43 5.80
CA SER A 204 21.73 4.40 4.36
C SER A 204 20.54 5.30 4.02
N CYS A 205 20.76 6.27 3.14
CA CYS A 205 19.73 7.18 2.67
C CYS A 205 20.14 7.83 1.35
N LEU A 206 19.31 7.65 0.33
CA LEU A 206 19.52 8.15 -1.02
C LEU A 206 18.30 8.93 -1.47
N LEU A 207 18.51 10.15 -1.96
CA LEU A 207 17.45 10.96 -2.56
C LEU A 207 17.55 10.92 -4.09
N LEU A 208 16.54 10.32 -4.72
CA LEU A 208 16.33 10.30 -6.16
C LEU A 208 15.39 11.44 -6.55
N GLN A 209 15.86 12.33 -7.41
CA GLN A 209 15.07 13.48 -7.88
C GLN A 209 14.95 13.47 -9.39
N THR A 210 13.82 13.95 -9.87
CA THR A 210 13.56 14.27 -11.27
C THR A 210 12.94 15.65 -11.37
N SER A 211 12.71 16.14 -12.59
CA SER A 211 11.95 17.38 -12.80
C SER A 211 10.50 17.34 -12.28
N ARG A 212 10.01 16.17 -11.83
CA ARG A 212 8.62 15.93 -11.44
C ARG A 212 8.41 15.33 -10.05
N SER A 213 9.41 14.66 -9.49
CA SER A 213 9.24 13.85 -8.28
C SER A 213 10.51 13.72 -7.45
N ASN A 214 10.32 13.55 -6.14
CA ASN A 214 11.37 13.29 -5.16
C ASN A 214 11.06 11.99 -4.40
N VAL A 215 11.98 11.03 -4.44
CA VAL A 215 11.84 9.72 -3.78
C VAL A 215 13.05 9.47 -2.90
N LEU A 216 12.80 9.13 -1.64
CA LEU A 216 13.84 8.59 -0.77
C LEU A 216 13.95 7.08 -0.95
N VAL A 217 15.17 6.56 -1.02
CA VAL A 217 15.48 5.14 -0.95
C VAL A 217 16.28 4.93 0.31
N ASP A 218 15.67 4.19 1.24
CA ASP A 218 16.11 3.97 2.61
C ASP A 218 16.22 5.28 3.43
N CYS A 219 16.15 5.12 4.75
CA CYS A 219 16.38 6.16 5.73
C CYS A 219 16.72 5.47 7.05
N GLY A 220 17.99 5.09 7.20
CA GLY A 220 18.46 4.29 8.33
C GLY A 220 19.15 5.07 9.44
N ILE A 221 19.63 4.34 10.44
CA ILE A 221 20.48 4.85 11.53
C ILE A 221 21.87 4.19 11.48
N ASN A 222 22.89 4.86 11.98
CA ASN A 222 24.18 4.24 12.27
C ASN A 222 24.26 3.98 13.78
N ALA A 223 24.14 2.71 14.18
CA ALA A 223 24.16 2.30 15.58
C ALA A 223 25.59 2.20 16.15
N ASP A 224 26.62 2.19 15.31
CA ASP A 224 28.01 1.98 15.72
C ASP A 224 28.70 3.27 16.18
N THR A 225 27.99 4.42 16.16
CA THR A 225 28.54 5.72 16.52
C THR A 225 27.78 6.36 17.67
N SER A 226 28.52 6.92 18.62
CA SER A 226 27.99 7.78 19.69
C SER A 226 27.91 9.26 19.28
N ASP A 227 28.41 9.61 18.08
CA ASP A 227 28.26 10.97 17.55
C ASP A 227 26.93 11.10 16.81
N ASN A 228 25.99 11.83 17.42
CA ASN A 228 24.68 12.13 16.83
C ASN A 228 24.75 12.74 15.42
N LYS A 229 25.81 13.46 15.07
CA LYS A 229 25.98 14.02 13.71
C LYS A 229 26.25 12.95 12.66
N ASN A 230 26.80 11.82 13.07
CA ASN A 230 27.13 10.68 12.23
C ASN A 230 26.13 9.53 12.35
N ALA A 231 25.26 9.58 13.36
CA ALA A 231 24.22 8.57 13.60
C ALA A 231 23.08 8.61 12.56
N TYR A 232 22.82 9.76 11.93
CA TYR A 232 21.64 9.98 11.10
C TYR A 232 21.97 10.51 9.69
N PRO A 233 21.06 10.33 8.71
CA PRO A 233 21.17 10.93 7.39
C PRO A 233 21.11 12.45 7.42
N TYR A 234 21.80 13.11 6.49
CA TYR A 234 21.82 14.57 6.35
C TYR A 234 20.54 15.11 5.69
N LEU A 235 19.37 14.95 6.33
CA LEU A 235 18.07 15.37 5.79
C LEU A 235 18.01 16.87 5.47
N THR A 236 18.74 17.71 6.20
CA THR A 236 18.82 19.16 5.91
C THR A 236 19.52 19.48 4.59
N ALA A 237 20.35 18.57 4.07
CA ALA A 237 21.05 18.76 2.79
C ALA A 237 20.15 18.49 1.57
N MET A 238 18.91 18.01 1.78
CA MET A 238 17.97 17.75 0.67
C MET A 238 17.51 19.03 -0.02
N ASN A 239 17.59 20.19 0.65
CA ASN A 239 17.07 21.48 0.17
C ASN A 239 15.59 21.41 -0.26
N LEU A 240 14.80 20.58 0.41
CA LEU A 240 13.35 20.43 0.23
C LEU A 240 12.68 20.07 1.56
N GLY A 241 11.40 20.41 1.69
CA GLY A 241 10.57 20.01 2.82
C GLY A 241 10.14 18.54 2.74
N LEU A 242 9.89 17.90 3.90
CA LEU A 242 9.46 16.49 3.95
C LEU A 242 8.11 16.26 3.25
N ASP A 243 7.25 17.27 3.19
CA ASP A 243 5.99 17.29 2.45
C ASP A 243 6.18 17.23 0.93
N GLN A 244 7.39 17.54 0.43
CA GLN A 244 7.76 17.47 -0.98
C GLN A 244 8.31 16.10 -1.40
N ILE A 245 8.47 15.16 -0.46
CA ILE A 245 8.85 13.78 -0.75
C ILE A 245 7.60 13.02 -1.19
N ASP A 246 7.65 12.42 -2.38
CA ASP A 246 6.52 11.71 -2.95
C ASP A 246 6.38 10.28 -2.41
N ALA A 247 7.51 9.65 -2.09
CA ALA A 247 7.56 8.29 -1.59
C ALA A 247 8.88 8.01 -0.87
N VAL A 248 8.82 7.05 0.05
CA VAL A 248 9.99 6.36 0.60
C VAL A 248 9.94 4.92 0.10
N ILE A 249 11.04 4.41 -0.44
CA ILE A 249 11.22 3.01 -0.81
C ILE A 249 12.19 2.41 0.19
N LEU A 250 11.78 1.33 0.85
CA LEU A 250 12.63 0.61 1.78
C LEU A 250 13.08 -0.72 1.15
N SER A 251 14.39 -0.90 1.08
CA SER A 251 15.02 -2.08 0.50
C SER A 251 14.81 -3.34 1.36
N HIS A 252 15.13 -3.26 2.65
CA HIS A 252 14.99 -4.35 3.61
C HIS A 252 14.91 -3.82 5.06
N ALA A 253 14.69 -4.71 6.03
CA ALA A 253 14.25 -4.31 7.36
C ALA A 253 15.39 -3.93 8.34
N HIS A 254 16.67 -4.00 7.95
CA HIS A 254 17.72 -3.65 8.90
C HIS A 254 17.66 -2.17 9.32
N LEU A 255 18.07 -1.88 10.55
CA LEU A 255 17.96 -0.55 11.15
C LEU A 255 18.81 0.50 10.42
N ASP A 256 19.92 0.09 9.83
CA ASP A 256 20.75 0.93 8.97
C ASP A 256 20.11 1.30 7.63
N HIS A 257 18.92 0.79 7.33
CA HIS A 257 18.10 1.15 6.17
C HIS A 257 16.71 1.69 6.52
N CYS A 258 16.10 1.23 7.61
CA CYS A 258 14.73 1.66 7.99
C CYS A 258 14.65 2.47 9.29
N GLY A 259 15.71 2.46 10.10
CA GLY A 259 15.65 2.90 11.50
C GLY A 259 15.37 4.39 11.69
N PHE A 260 15.40 5.21 10.65
CA PHE A 260 15.11 6.65 10.71
C PHE A 260 13.87 7.06 9.89
N ILE A 261 13.11 6.09 9.36
CA ILE A 261 11.82 6.36 8.69
C ILE A 261 10.79 6.99 9.63
N PRO A 262 10.59 6.53 10.89
CA PRO A 262 9.60 7.11 11.80
C PRO A 262 9.88 8.58 12.12
N TYR A 263 11.16 8.98 12.12
CA TYR A 263 11.57 10.37 12.25
C TYR A 263 10.95 11.24 11.15
N LEU A 264 10.86 10.75 9.91
CA LEU A 264 10.23 11.51 8.82
C LEU A 264 8.77 11.84 9.16
N TYR A 265 8.01 10.87 9.70
CA TYR A 265 6.61 11.06 10.08
C TYR A 265 6.46 12.04 11.25
N LYS A 266 7.32 11.92 12.27
CA LYS A 266 7.36 12.87 13.40
C LYS A 266 7.52 14.32 12.97
N TYR A 267 8.28 14.56 11.90
CA TYR A 267 8.58 15.90 11.38
C TYR A 267 7.76 16.31 10.15
N GLY A 268 6.68 15.59 9.85
CA GLY A 268 5.65 16.05 8.90
C GLY A 268 5.64 15.36 7.54
N TYR A 269 6.42 14.30 7.32
CA TYR A 269 6.19 13.40 6.19
C TYR A 269 4.81 12.73 6.35
N ALA A 270 4.03 12.72 5.27
CA ALA A 270 2.71 12.10 5.25
C ALA A 270 2.51 11.23 3.99
N GLY A 271 3.60 10.85 3.33
CA GLY A 271 3.58 10.03 2.12
C GLY A 271 3.66 8.52 2.39
N PRO A 272 3.66 7.69 1.33
CA PRO A 272 3.76 6.24 1.43
C PRO A 272 5.19 5.74 1.70
N VAL A 273 5.29 4.61 2.39
CA VAL A 273 6.50 3.77 2.41
C VAL A 273 6.21 2.51 1.59
N TYR A 274 7.01 2.24 0.57
CA TYR A 274 6.92 1.04 -0.25
C TYR A 274 7.97 0.03 0.20
N CYS A 275 7.52 -1.16 0.58
CA CYS A 275 8.37 -2.29 0.94
C CYS A 275 7.64 -3.62 0.73
N THR A 276 8.34 -4.73 0.91
CA THR A 276 7.71 -6.05 0.89
C THR A 276 6.92 -6.30 2.19
N PRO A 277 5.87 -7.14 2.19
CA PRO A 277 5.14 -7.45 3.42
C PRO A 277 6.02 -7.97 4.57
N PRO A 278 7.00 -8.90 4.34
CA PRO A 278 7.94 -9.29 5.40
C PRO A 278 8.80 -8.13 5.90
N THR A 279 9.26 -7.24 5.01
CA THR A 279 10.04 -6.05 5.39
C THR A 279 9.26 -5.15 6.32
N ARG A 280 7.97 -4.90 6.04
CA ARG A 280 7.10 -4.10 6.91
C ARG A 280 7.03 -4.68 8.33
N ASP A 281 6.78 -5.99 8.43
CA ASP A 281 6.57 -6.65 9.72
C ASP A 281 7.85 -6.63 10.57
N LEU A 282 9.00 -6.89 9.95
CA LEU A 282 10.31 -6.81 10.61
C LEU A 282 10.72 -5.37 10.94
N MET A 283 10.44 -4.41 10.07
CA MET A 283 10.73 -3.00 10.28
C MET A 283 10.06 -2.49 11.57
N ILE A 284 8.76 -2.77 11.74
CA ILE A 284 8.01 -2.35 12.93
C ILE A 284 8.60 -2.98 14.20
N LEU A 285 8.89 -4.28 14.17
CA LEU A 285 9.51 -4.99 15.30
C LEU A 285 10.84 -4.34 15.70
N LEU A 286 11.74 -4.13 14.73
CA LEU A 286 13.08 -3.60 14.98
C LEU A 286 13.05 -2.13 15.42
N GLN A 287 12.15 -1.31 14.86
CA GLN A 287 12.01 0.10 15.26
C GLN A 287 11.44 0.24 16.67
N GLN A 288 10.46 -0.58 17.05
CA GLN A 288 9.93 -0.61 18.43
C GLN A 288 11.01 -1.02 19.44
N ASP A 289 11.77 -2.08 19.13
CA ASP A 289 12.89 -2.52 19.96
C ASP A 289 13.96 -1.42 20.08
N CYS A 290 14.30 -0.76 18.97
CA CYS A 290 15.25 0.35 18.96
C CYS A 290 14.82 1.50 19.88
N VAL A 291 13.54 1.91 19.84
CA VAL A 291 13.01 2.94 20.75
C VAL A 291 13.12 2.51 22.22
N ASN A 292 12.79 1.25 22.53
CA ASN A 292 12.84 0.73 23.89
C ASN A 292 14.27 0.66 24.44
N VAL A 293 15.22 0.18 23.64
CA VAL A 293 16.64 0.12 24.01
C VAL A 293 17.21 1.53 24.23
N MET A 294 17.03 2.44 23.26
CA MET A 294 17.54 3.82 23.37
C MET A 294 16.99 4.59 24.57
N ASN A 295 15.73 4.35 24.93
CA ASN A 295 15.13 4.97 26.12
C ASN A 295 15.66 4.34 27.41
N SER A 296 15.85 3.02 27.44
CA SER A 296 16.38 2.30 28.61
C SER A 296 17.84 2.64 28.91
N GLU A 297 18.64 2.88 27.88
CA GLU A 297 20.05 3.28 27.99
C GLU A 297 20.23 4.79 28.27
N GLY A 298 19.15 5.58 28.25
CA GLY A 298 19.19 7.02 28.53
C GLY A 298 19.69 7.90 27.38
N SER A 299 19.95 7.30 26.20
CA SER A 299 20.39 8.00 24.98
C SER A 299 19.29 8.88 24.37
N GLY A 300 18.01 8.53 24.63
CA GLY A 300 16.83 9.24 24.15
C GLY A 300 16.53 8.94 22.68
N ALA A 301 15.41 8.26 22.41
CA ALA A 301 15.07 7.89 21.04
C ALA A 301 14.72 9.13 20.18
N PRO A 302 15.15 9.18 18.90
CA PRO A 302 14.86 10.31 18.01
C PRO A 302 13.36 10.45 17.66
N TYR A 303 12.59 9.38 17.84
CA TYR A 303 11.14 9.27 17.65
C TYR A 303 10.53 8.36 18.72
N GLY A 304 9.21 8.40 18.88
CA GLY A 304 8.47 7.56 19.84
C GLY A 304 7.73 6.41 19.17
N GLU A 305 7.13 5.52 19.98
CA GLU A 305 6.32 4.39 19.48
C GLU A 305 5.14 4.82 18.61
N ARG A 306 4.58 6.02 18.85
CA ARG A 306 3.49 6.58 18.04
C ARG A 306 3.91 6.89 16.59
N ASP A 307 5.19 7.15 16.38
CA ASP A 307 5.72 7.52 15.07
C ASP A 307 6.01 6.27 14.19
N VAL A 308 6.09 5.09 14.82
CA VAL A 308 6.29 3.77 14.20
C VAL A 308 4.96 3.20 13.72
#